data_AF-A0A1H9B8B9-F1
#
_entry.id   AF-A0A1H9B8B9-F1
#
_cell.length_a   1.000
_cell.length_b   1.000
_cell.length_c   1.000
_cell.angle_alpha   90.00
_cell.angle_beta   90.00
_cell.angle_gamma   90.00
#
_symmetry.space_group_name_H-M   'P 1'
#
loop_
_entity.id
_entity.type
_entity.pdbx_description
1 polymer ?
#
loop_
_entity_poly.entity_id
_entity_poly.type
_entity_poly.pdbx_seq_one_letter_code
_entity_poly.pdbx_strand_id
1 'polypeptide(L)' 'MATYLVDTTRDRIGELMGRSGGRYFLRPPGGGREWECLPENTRLPTPEEQLSAGVRAANRHSEQRCR' A
#
# COMPACT_ATOMS: atom_id res chain seq x y z
N MET A 1 6.52 -12.51 -7.41
CA MET A 1 6.97 -11.18 -6.92
C MET A 1 5.73 -10.44 -6.49
N ALA A 2 5.60 -10.11 -5.20
CA ALA A 2 4.49 -9.28 -4.73
C ALA A 2 4.64 -7.87 -5.32
N THR A 3 3.57 -7.32 -5.90
CA THR A 3 3.54 -5.94 -6.42
C THR A 3 3.02 -5.04 -5.32
N TYR A 4 3.76 -3.99 -4.98
CA TYR A 4 3.27 -2.94 -4.08
C TYR A 4 2.79 -1.74 -4.89
N LEU A 5 1.74 -1.08 -4.42
CA LEU A 5 1.24 0.18 -4.98
C LEU A 5 1.11 1.22 -3.88
N VAL A 6 1.42 2.47 -4.22
CA VAL A 6 1.20 3.62 -3.34
C VAL A 6 -0.17 4.21 -3.66
N ASP A 7 -1.08 4.18 -2.69
CA ASP A 7 -2.33 4.93 -2.75
C ASP A 7 -2.05 6.39 -2.36
N THR A 8 -2.13 7.30 -3.34
CA THR A 8 -1.93 8.74 -3.11
C THR A 8 -3.09 9.36 -2.34
N THR A 9 -4.27 8.74 -2.41
CA THR A 9 -5.47 9.18 -1.69
C THR A 9 -5.29 9.12 -0.18
N ARG A 10 -4.66 8.04 0.33
CA ARG A 10 -4.44 7.80 1.76
C ARG A 10 -3.00 7.96 2.18
N ASP A 11 -2.10 8.28 1.23
CA ASP A 11 -0.65 8.32 1.41
C ASP A 11 -0.13 7.03 2.10
N ARG A 12 -0.54 5.88 1.55
CA ARG A 12 -0.27 4.55 2.13
C ARG A 12 0.14 3.56 1.06
N ILE A 13 0.98 2.61 1.46
CA ILE A 13 1.47 1.55 0.59
C ILE A 13 0.76 0.24 0.92
N GLY A 14 0.31 -0.47 -0.11
CA GLY A 14 -0.32 -1.77 0.02
C GLY A 14 0.16 -2.76 -1.03
N GLU A 15 0.09 -4.03 -0.69
CA GLU A 15 0.35 -5.14 -1.59
C GLU A 15 -0.86 -5.35 -2.51
N LEU A 16 -0.63 -5.38 -3.82
CA LEU A 16 -1.65 -5.64 -4.82
C LEU A 16 -2.06 -7.11 -4.78
N MET A 17 -3.21 -7.36 -4.15
CA MET A 17 -3.86 -8.66 -4.11
C MET A 17 -4.53 -9.01 -5.45
N GLY A 18 -5.01 -8.00 -6.18
CA GLY A 18 -5.64 -8.21 -7.48
C GLY A 18 -6.30 -6.95 -8.04
N ARG A 19 -6.77 -7.04 -9.29
CA ARG A 19 -7.57 -6.00 -9.94
C ARG A 19 -8.94 -6.57 -10.30
N SER A 20 -10.02 -5.88 -9.94
CA SER A 20 -11.38 -6.23 -10.37
C SER A 20 -12.19 -4.99 -10.71
N GLY A 21 -12.94 -5.01 -11.82
CA GLY A 21 -13.81 -3.89 -12.22
C GLY A 21 -13.10 -2.54 -12.40
N GLY A 22 -11.82 -2.56 -12.77
CA GLY A 22 -11.00 -1.34 -12.88
C GLY A 22 -10.52 -0.77 -11.54
N ARG A 23 -10.67 -1.51 -10.44
CA ARG A 23 -10.17 -1.16 -9.10
C ARG A 23 -9.08 -2.12 -8.66
N TYR A 24 -8.08 -1.62 -7.95
CA TYR A 24 -7.04 -2.41 -7.30
C TYR A 24 -7.43 -2.75 -5.87
N PHE A 25 -7.18 -3.99 -5.46
CA PHE A 25 -7.34 -4.46 -4.10
C PHE A 25 -5.97 -4.49 -3.45
N LEU A 26 -5.80 -3.65 -2.44
CA LEU A 26 -4.56 -3.48 -1.72
C LEU A 26 -4.70 -4.04 -0.30
N ARG A 27 -3.65 -4.70 0.18
CA ARG A 27 -3.54 -5.21 1.55
C ARG A 27 -2.36 -4.53 2.27
N PRO A 28 -2.51 -4.10 3.53
CA PRO A 28 -1.39 -3.50 4.25
C PRO A 28 -0.29 -4.54 4.57
N PRO A 29 1.00 -4.20 4.40
CA PRO A 29 2.10 -5.05 4.82
C PRO A 29 2.18 -5.02 6.35
N GLY A 30 1.75 -6.09 7.01
CA GLY A 30 1.66 -6.17 8.49
C GLY A 30 0.31 -6.67 9.01
N GLY A 31 -0.67 -6.86 8.13
CA GLY A 31 -2.00 -7.35 8.51
C GLY A 31 -2.93 -6.21 8.91
N GLY A 32 -4.13 -6.21 8.33
CA GLY A 32 -5.10 -5.14 8.47
C GLY A 32 -6.18 -5.25 7.40
N ARG A 33 -7.17 -4.36 7.44
CA ARG A 33 -8.30 -4.38 6.50
C ARG A 33 -7.81 -4.07 5.08
N GLU A 34 -8.06 -5.01 4.17
CA GLU A 34 -7.92 -4.80 2.73
C GLU A 34 -8.76 -3.60 2.30
N TRP A 35 -8.25 -2.83 1.35
CA TRP A 35 -8.96 -1.68 0.80
C TRP A 35 -8.86 -1.65 -0.71
N GLU A 36 -9.91 -1.12 -1.32
CA GLU A 36 -9.94 -0.87 -2.76
C GLU A 36 -9.40 0.54 -3.06
N CYS A 37 -8.63 0.63 -4.15
CA CYS A 37 -8.09 1.86 -4.69
C CYS A 37 -8.30 1.92 -6.20
N LEU A 38 -8.49 3.12 -6.70
CA LEU A 38 -8.56 3.34 -8.14
C LEU A 38 -7.15 3.39 -8.73
N PRO A 39 -6.93 2.81 -9.92
CA PRO A 39 -5.63 2.83 -10.58
C PRO A 39 -5.13 4.25 -10.84
N GLU A 40 -6.03 5.21 -11.06
CA GLU A 40 -5.72 6.63 -11.25
C GLU A 40 -5.11 7.29 -10.00
N ASN A 41 -5.47 6.80 -8.81
CA ASN A 41 -4.97 7.27 -7.53
C ASN A 41 -3.90 6.34 -6.96
N THR A 42 -3.43 5.37 -7.76
CA THR A 42 -2.30 4.53 -7.41
C THR A 42 -1.10 4.86 -8.26
N ARG A 43 0.06 4.99 -7.62
CA ARG A 43 1.34 5.13 -8.29
C ARG A 43 2.15 3.85 -8.11
N LEU A 44 2.86 3.47 -9.17
CA LEU A 44 3.89 2.43 -9.08
C LEU A 44 5.07 2.95 -8.23
N PRO A 45 5.41 2.27 -7.12
CA PRO A 45 6.61 2.61 -6.37
C PRO A 45 7.85 2.33 -7.23
N THR A 46 8.83 3.22 -7.16
CA THR A 46 10.15 2.95 -7.73
C THR A 46 10.79 1.74 -7.01
N PRO A 47 11.75 1.03 -7.61
CA PRO A 47 12.41 -0.11 -6.95
C PRO A 47 13.04 0.25 -5.59
N GLU A 48 13.58 1.47 -5.44
CA GLU A 48 14.07 2.00 -4.16
C GLU A 48 12.94 2.22 -3.15
N GLU A 49 11.79 2.73 -3.62
CA GLU A 49 10.59 2.88 -2.79
C GLU A 49 9.96 1.54 -2.44
N GLN A 50 10.03 0.50 -3.28
CA GLN A 50 9.56 -0.85 -2.93
C GLN A 50 10.39 -1.45 -1.79
N LEU A 51 11.72 -1.31 -1.85
CA LEU A 51 12.62 -1.76 -0.78
C LEU A 51 12.38 -0.95 0.51
N SER A 52 12.16 0.36 0.40
CA SER A 52 11.85 1.21 1.55
C SER A 52 10.42 1.00 2.07
N ALA A 53 9.45 0.66 1.22
CA ALA A 53 8.06 0.45 1.58
C ALA A 53 7.86 -0.79 2.43
N GLY A 54 8.57 -1.89 2.12
CA GLY A 54 8.61 -3.05 3.00
C GLY A 54 9.09 -2.69 4.40
N VAL A 55 10.03 -1.74 4.52
CA VAL A 55 10.58 -1.24 5.79
C VAL A 55 9.68 -0.18 6.46
N ARG A 56 9.05 0.71 5.69
CA ARG A 56 8.18 1.80 6.20
C ARG A 56 6.78 1.32 6.58
N ALA A 57 6.25 0.31 5.90
CA ALA A 57 4.99 -0.32 6.32
C ALA A 57 5.14 -1.04 7.67
N ALA A 58 6.30 -1.65 7.93
CA ALA A 58 6.65 -2.12 9.26
C ALA A 58 6.81 -0.96 10.27
N ASN A 59 7.29 0.21 9.83
CA ASN A 59 7.53 1.36 10.70
C ASN A 59 6.24 2.15 11.04
N ARG A 60 5.24 2.20 10.15
CA ARG A 60 3.93 2.84 10.40
C ARG A 60 3.00 2.03 11.33
N HIS A 61 3.49 0.95 11.94
CA HIS A 61 2.84 0.40 13.14
C HIS A 61 3.20 1.20 14.41
N SER A 62 4.16 2.14 14.34
CA SER A 62 4.66 2.90 15.50
C SER A 62 4.06 4.31 15.66
N GLU A 63 3.31 4.83 14.68
CA GLU A 63 2.80 6.22 14.70
C GLU A 63 1.28 6.34 14.93
N GLN A 64 0.57 5.23 15.14
CA GLN A 64 -0.84 5.24 15.58
C GLN A 64 -1.02 5.22 17.11
N ARG A 65 0.07 5.38 17.88
CA ARG A 65 -0.02 5.63 19.33
C ARG A 65 0.25 7.11 19.60
N CYS A 66 -0.76 7.95 19.35
CA CYS A 66 -1.17 9.08 20.20
C CYS A 66 -2.12 10.01 19.43
N ARG A 67 -3.43 9.82 19.62
CA ARG A 67 -4.37 10.91 19.83
C ARG A 67 -5.33 10.51 20.93
#